data_AF-A0A965CBG6-F1
#
_entry.id   AF-A0A965CBG6-F1
#
_cell.length_a   1.000
_cell.length_b   1.000
_cell.length_c   1.000
_cell.angle_alpha   90.00
_cell.angle_beta   90.00
_cell.angle_gamma   90.00
#
_symmetry.space_group_name_H-M   'P 1'
#
loop_
_entity.id
_entity.type
_entity.pdbx_description
1 polymer ?
#
loop_
_entity_poly.entity_id
_entity_poly.type
_entity_poly.pdbx_seq_one_letter_code
_entity_poly.pdbx_strand_id
1 'polypeptide(L)'
;RERQEARDFQNRIISEAQAEKKAEQDRIERKEAERKAAGTAGKSTYIANVQRRLGAGLIGEDTAQKLVEDYYTKYDLAPSTDDYAGITKTYEEFAPKQRSAQLSAAYQRLLGRQATPGELLEGQSQMGLGRTIGDIEQDIQASTEYKKQRPGSAFEAEMEARYGGPVLDETGTRTGRYKFNFGSGTLPQLSKDLSAKIGIQTPDFIGKEFTGSAEEIEAAKQSKNNYETFMYNSGLKSLEGNIETELTKLQTESQLKIGRQSQQAALLQGLVGTFNF
;
A
#
# COMPACT_ATOMS: atom_id res chain seq x y z
N ARG A 1 -85.15 -48.49 -35.16
CA ARG A 1 -83.92 -49.19 -34.74
C ARG A 1 -82.70 -48.32 -35.02
N GLU A 2 -82.41 -47.93 -36.26
CA GLU A 2 -81.27 -47.04 -36.59
C GLU A 2 -81.20 -45.72 -35.80
N ARG A 3 -82.33 -45.02 -35.58
CA ARG A 3 -82.35 -43.79 -34.76
C ARG A 3 -82.09 -44.00 -33.26
N GLN A 4 -82.33 -45.21 -32.75
CA GLN A 4 -82.02 -45.55 -31.35
C GLN A 4 -80.54 -45.91 -31.21
N GLU A 5 -80.01 -46.71 -32.13
CA GLU A 5 -78.60 -47.09 -32.18
C GLU A 5 -77.66 -45.87 -32.33
N ALA A 6 -78.06 -44.89 -33.16
CA ALA A 6 -77.31 -43.63 -33.29
C ALA A 6 -77.31 -42.79 -32.00
N ARG A 7 -78.42 -42.77 -31.24
CA ARG A 7 -78.51 -42.07 -29.94
C ARG A 7 -77.71 -42.78 -28.87
N ASP A 8 -77.74 -44.11 -28.83
CA ASP A 8 -76.99 -44.91 -27.87
C ASP A 8 -75.48 -44.80 -28.10
N PHE A 9 -75.04 -44.75 -29.37
CA PHE A 9 -73.65 -44.48 -29.73
C PHE A 9 -73.21 -43.06 -29.33
N GLN A 10 -74.02 -42.05 -29.61
CA GLN A 10 -73.74 -40.66 -29.23
C GLN A 10 -73.68 -40.50 -27.70
N ASN A 11 -74.58 -41.14 -26.96
CA ASN A 11 -74.56 -41.16 -25.49
C ASN A 11 -73.32 -41.86 -24.94
N ARG A 12 -72.88 -42.96 -25.56
CA ARG A 12 -71.64 -43.66 -25.18
C ARG A 12 -70.42 -42.77 -25.36
N ILE A 13 -70.25 -42.13 -26.51
CA ILE A 13 -69.15 -41.19 -26.76
C ILE A 13 -69.14 -40.03 -25.76
N ILE A 14 -70.30 -39.43 -25.49
CA ILE A 14 -70.42 -38.34 -24.52
C ILE A 14 -70.05 -38.82 -23.11
N SER A 15 -70.49 -40.01 -22.71
CA SER A 15 -70.18 -40.59 -21.39
C SER A 15 -68.69 -40.92 -21.23
N GLU A 16 -68.04 -41.40 -22.28
CA GLU A 16 -66.61 -41.73 -22.30
C GLU A 16 -65.77 -40.45 -22.23
N ALA A 17 -66.11 -39.43 -23.02
CA ALA A 17 -65.45 -38.12 -22.96
C ALA A 17 -65.61 -37.42 -21.60
N GLN A 18 -66.76 -37.58 -20.94
CA GLN A 18 -66.97 -37.07 -19.58
C GLN A 18 -66.17 -37.84 -18.53
N ALA A 19 -66.07 -39.17 -18.67
CA ALA A 19 -65.28 -40.01 -17.78
C ALA A 19 -63.78 -39.69 -17.91
N GLU A 20 -63.27 -39.51 -19.13
CA GLU A 20 -61.89 -39.09 -19.39
C GLU A 20 -61.60 -37.70 -18.81
N LYS A 21 -62.50 -36.73 -19.01
CA LYS A 21 -62.35 -35.38 -18.44
C LYS A 21 -62.29 -35.41 -16.91
N LYS A 22 -63.15 -36.22 -16.27
CA LYS A 22 -63.16 -36.38 -14.81
C LYS A 22 -61.88 -37.06 -14.32
N ALA A 23 -61.43 -38.11 -15.01
CA ALA A 23 -60.19 -38.79 -14.67
C ALA A 23 -58.96 -37.87 -14.79
N GLU A 24 -58.92 -36.98 -15.79
CA GLU A 24 -57.86 -36.00 -15.93
C GLU A 24 -57.92 -34.93 -14.83
N GLN A 25 -59.10 -34.45 -14.46
CA GLN A 25 -59.29 -33.53 -13.33
C GLN A 25 -58.83 -34.15 -12.01
N ASP A 26 -59.27 -35.38 -11.71
CA ASP A 26 -58.85 -36.10 -10.51
C ASP A 26 -57.33 -36.30 -10.47
N ARG A 27 -56.68 -36.51 -11.64
CA ARG A 27 -55.22 -36.63 -11.75
C ARG A 27 -54.51 -35.30 -11.45
N ILE A 28 -55.04 -34.19 -11.94
CA ILE A 28 -54.49 -32.85 -11.69
C ILE A 28 -54.62 -32.52 -10.20
N GLU A 29 -55.81 -32.73 -9.61
CA GLU A 29 -56.07 -32.46 -8.20
C GLU A 29 -55.16 -33.29 -7.28
N ARG A 30 -54.96 -34.58 -7.59
CA ARG A 30 -54.01 -35.44 -6.84
C ARG A 30 -52.59 -34.90 -6.92
N LYS A 31 -52.11 -34.55 -8.11
CA LYS A 31 -50.76 -33.98 -8.29
C LYS A 31 -50.60 -32.65 -7.54
N GLU A 32 -51.62 -31.81 -7.53
CA GLU A 32 -51.60 -30.56 -6.77
C GLU A 32 -51.58 -30.80 -5.26
N ALA A 33 -52.37 -31.76 -4.76
CA ALA A 33 -52.37 -32.15 -3.36
C ALA A 33 -51.02 -32.75 -2.93
N GLU A 34 -50.44 -33.63 -3.75
CA GLU A 34 -49.10 -34.20 -3.52
C GLU A 34 -48.02 -33.11 -3.51
N ARG A 35 -48.08 -32.15 -4.45
CA ARG A 35 -47.17 -30.99 -4.48
C ARG A 35 -47.27 -30.20 -3.18
N LYS A 36 -48.48 -29.86 -2.74
CA LYS A 36 -48.73 -29.12 -1.48
C LYS A 36 -48.19 -29.88 -0.28
N ALA A 37 -48.50 -31.18 -0.17
CA ALA A 37 -48.04 -32.05 0.91
C ALA A 37 -46.50 -32.14 0.98
N ALA A 38 -45.84 -32.31 -0.17
CA ALA A 38 -44.38 -32.30 -0.26
C ALA A 38 -43.78 -30.95 0.17
N GLY A 39 -44.42 -29.84 -0.23
CA GLY A 39 -44.05 -28.49 0.21
C GLY A 39 -44.19 -28.31 1.72
N THR A 40 -45.31 -28.75 2.31
CA THR A 40 -45.52 -28.69 3.76
C THR A 40 -44.46 -29.49 4.52
N ALA A 41 -44.16 -30.71 4.07
CA ALA A 41 -43.15 -31.57 4.71
C ALA A 41 -41.73 -31.01 4.58
N GLY A 42 -41.39 -30.40 3.44
CA GLY A 42 -40.07 -29.85 3.17
C GLY A 42 -39.81 -28.45 3.76
N LYS A 43 -40.86 -27.74 4.16
CA LYS A 43 -40.80 -26.31 4.53
C LYS A 43 -39.74 -26.02 5.58
N SER A 44 -39.80 -26.71 6.73
CA SER A 44 -38.88 -26.46 7.86
C SER A 44 -37.42 -26.63 7.46
N THR A 45 -37.11 -27.66 6.68
CA THR A 45 -35.73 -27.91 6.19
C THR A 45 -35.27 -26.81 5.25
N TYR A 46 -36.14 -26.36 4.34
CA TYR A 46 -35.82 -25.28 3.42
C TYR A 46 -35.53 -23.97 4.16
N ILE A 47 -36.41 -23.56 5.08
CA ILE A 47 -36.25 -22.33 5.87
C ILE A 47 -34.97 -22.38 6.71
N ALA A 48 -34.68 -23.51 7.36
CA ALA A 48 -33.44 -23.68 8.11
C ALA A 48 -32.19 -23.56 7.22
N ASN A 49 -32.23 -24.02 5.97
CA ASN A 49 -31.14 -23.84 5.01
C ASN A 49 -30.96 -22.37 4.60
N VAL A 50 -32.06 -21.63 4.39
CA VAL A 50 -32.02 -20.19 4.10
C VAL A 50 -31.42 -19.43 5.29
N GLN A 51 -31.90 -19.70 6.51
CA GLN A 51 -31.35 -19.12 7.75
C GLN A 51 -29.85 -19.42 7.90
N ARG A 52 -29.40 -20.65 7.63
CA ARG A 52 -27.98 -21.01 7.70
C ARG A 52 -27.14 -20.20 6.70
N ARG A 53 -27.63 -20.01 5.48
CA ARG A 53 -26.94 -19.21 4.46
C ARG A 53 -26.88 -17.74 4.85
N LEU A 54 -27.95 -17.21 5.40
CA LEU A 54 -28.03 -15.84 5.92
C LEU A 54 -27.07 -15.63 7.10
N GLY A 55 -27.10 -16.51 8.09
CA GLY A 55 -26.21 -16.45 9.26
C GLY A 55 -24.73 -16.69 8.92
N ALA A 56 -24.44 -17.27 7.76
CA ALA A 56 -23.09 -17.38 7.21
C ALA A 56 -22.70 -16.20 6.30
N GLY A 57 -23.60 -15.23 6.08
CA GLY A 57 -23.37 -14.09 5.19
C GLY A 57 -23.34 -14.41 3.70
N LEU A 58 -23.82 -15.58 3.28
CA LEU A 58 -23.84 -15.99 1.87
C LEU A 58 -24.97 -15.32 1.07
N ILE A 59 -25.99 -14.81 1.77
CA ILE A 59 -27.12 -14.08 1.22
C ILE A 59 -27.49 -12.94 2.18
N GLY A 60 -28.04 -11.84 1.65
CA GLY A 60 -28.61 -10.75 2.46
C GLY A 60 -30.04 -11.04 2.91
N GLU A 61 -30.56 -10.22 3.83
CA GLU A 61 -31.92 -10.37 4.37
C GLU A 61 -32.98 -10.34 3.26
N ASP A 62 -32.94 -9.36 2.35
CA ASP A 62 -33.91 -9.23 1.25
C ASP A 62 -33.94 -10.49 0.36
N THR A 63 -32.76 -11.05 0.08
CA THR A 63 -32.65 -12.28 -0.70
C THR A 63 -33.20 -13.47 0.07
N ALA A 64 -32.94 -13.55 1.37
CA ALA A 64 -33.46 -14.59 2.23
C ALA A 64 -35.00 -14.54 2.32
N GLN A 65 -35.58 -13.35 2.54
CA GLN A 65 -37.03 -13.15 2.57
C GLN A 65 -37.69 -13.53 1.23
N LYS A 66 -37.09 -13.12 0.11
CA LYS A 66 -37.58 -13.49 -1.22
C LYS A 66 -37.53 -14.99 -1.48
N LEU A 67 -36.46 -15.67 -1.05
CA LEU A 67 -36.36 -17.13 -1.17
C LEU A 67 -37.45 -17.87 -0.38
N VAL A 68 -37.87 -17.31 0.77
CA VAL A 68 -39.00 -17.83 1.56
C VAL A 68 -40.33 -17.58 0.84
N GLU A 69 -40.54 -16.38 0.31
CA GLU A 69 -41.73 -16.03 -0.48
C GLU A 69 -41.88 -16.89 -1.75
N ASP A 70 -40.80 -17.09 -2.49
CA ASP A 70 -40.77 -17.93 -3.69
C ASP A 70 -41.12 -19.38 -3.34
N TYR A 71 -40.72 -19.87 -2.16
CA TYR A 71 -41.07 -21.20 -1.68
C TYR A 71 -42.57 -21.33 -1.39
N TYR A 72 -43.14 -20.36 -0.68
CA TYR A 72 -44.57 -20.31 -0.40
C TYR A 72 -45.39 -20.28 -1.69
N THR A 73 -44.99 -19.45 -2.65
CA THR A 73 -45.63 -19.34 -3.96
C THR A 73 -45.51 -20.64 -4.75
N LYS A 74 -44.30 -21.23 -4.81
CA LYS A 74 -44.02 -22.47 -5.55
C LYS A 74 -44.85 -23.66 -5.08
N TYR A 75 -45.23 -23.70 -3.81
CA TYR A 75 -46.01 -24.79 -3.22
C TYR A 75 -47.47 -24.41 -2.92
N ASP A 76 -47.88 -23.17 -3.24
CA ASP A 76 -49.22 -22.64 -2.94
C ASP A 76 -49.59 -22.85 -1.46
N LEU A 77 -48.65 -22.45 -0.59
CA LEU A 77 -48.76 -22.54 0.87
C LEU A 77 -49.08 -21.16 1.44
N ALA A 78 -49.83 -21.12 2.55
CA ALA A 78 -50.10 -19.88 3.27
C ALA A 78 -48.81 -19.32 3.91
N PRO A 79 -48.44 -18.06 3.67
CA PRO A 79 -47.26 -17.44 4.29
C PRO A 79 -47.32 -17.49 5.82
N SER A 80 -46.19 -17.77 6.47
CA SER A 80 -46.06 -17.78 7.93
C SER A 80 -45.26 -16.58 8.41
N THR A 81 -45.86 -15.74 9.25
CA THR A 81 -45.18 -14.61 9.89
C THR A 81 -43.98 -15.03 10.73
N ASP A 82 -44.06 -16.22 11.36
CA ASP A 82 -42.98 -16.75 12.20
C ASP A 82 -41.73 -17.11 11.38
N ASP A 83 -41.92 -17.61 10.16
CA ASP A 83 -40.79 -17.93 9.27
C ASP A 83 -40.06 -16.65 8.84
N TYR A 84 -40.79 -15.59 8.47
CA TYR A 84 -40.20 -14.29 8.15
C TYR A 84 -39.53 -13.65 9.38
N ALA A 85 -40.17 -13.68 10.55
CA ALA A 85 -39.59 -13.20 11.79
C ALA A 85 -38.29 -13.96 12.14
N GLY A 86 -38.25 -15.27 11.87
CA GLY A 86 -37.05 -16.08 12.03
C GLY A 86 -35.90 -15.65 11.10
N ILE A 87 -36.20 -15.23 9.85
CA ILE A 87 -35.21 -14.67 8.92
C ILE A 87 -34.66 -13.36 9.46
N THR A 88 -35.53 -12.42 9.84
CA THR A 88 -35.12 -11.12 10.40
C THR A 88 -34.28 -11.30 11.66
N LYS A 89 -34.71 -12.15 12.60
CA LYS A 89 -33.94 -12.45 13.81
C LYS A 89 -32.55 -13.02 13.48
N THR A 90 -32.46 -13.93 12.52
CA THR A 90 -31.18 -14.50 12.09
C THR A 90 -30.25 -13.41 11.54
N TYR A 91 -30.80 -12.47 10.78
CA TYR A 91 -30.03 -11.32 10.28
C TYR A 91 -29.59 -10.39 11.41
N GLU A 92 -30.47 -10.07 12.35
CA GLU A 92 -30.15 -9.22 13.52
C GLU A 92 -29.01 -9.80 14.39
N GLU A 93 -28.95 -11.12 14.53
CA GLU A 93 -27.86 -11.80 15.26
C GLU A 93 -26.53 -11.83 14.48
N PHE A 94 -26.59 -11.86 13.15
CA PHE A 94 -25.42 -11.94 12.27
C PHE A 94 -24.83 -10.56 11.93
N ALA A 95 -25.69 -9.59 11.62
CA ALA A 95 -25.30 -8.29 11.09
C ALA A 95 -24.26 -7.56 11.97
N PRO A 96 -24.36 -7.53 13.31
CA PRO A 96 -23.34 -6.91 14.16
C PRO A 96 -21.95 -7.54 14.00
N LYS A 97 -21.87 -8.88 13.88
CA LYS A 97 -20.60 -9.59 13.69
C LYS A 97 -19.98 -9.24 12.35
N GLN A 98 -20.79 -9.21 11.28
CA GLN A 98 -20.35 -8.81 9.95
C GLN A 98 -19.84 -7.38 9.93
N ARG A 99 -20.63 -6.43 10.48
CA ARG A 99 -20.26 -5.02 10.59
C ARG A 99 -18.96 -4.84 11.38
N SER A 100 -18.82 -5.53 12.51
CA SER A 100 -17.58 -5.49 13.32
C SER A 100 -16.35 -5.96 12.53
N ALA A 101 -16.47 -7.04 11.75
CA ALA A 101 -15.38 -7.54 10.93
C ALA A 101 -15.00 -6.57 9.81
N GLN A 102 -16.00 -6.00 9.13
CA GLN A 102 -15.79 -5.00 8.09
C GLN A 102 -15.11 -3.74 8.62
N LEU A 103 -15.58 -3.22 9.76
CA LEU A 103 -14.97 -2.07 10.44
C LEU A 103 -13.53 -2.38 10.83
N SER A 104 -13.28 -3.51 11.49
CA SER A 104 -11.92 -3.90 11.90
C SER A 104 -10.96 -3.98 10.70
N ALA A 105 -11.42 -4.55 9.58
CA ALA A 105 -10.65 -4.62 8.35
C ALA A 105 -10.40 -3.23 7.74
N ALA A 106 -11.39 -2.34 7.76
CA ALA A 106 -11.26 -0.97 7.26
C ALA A 106 -10.19 -0.17 8.05
N TYR A 107 -10.25 -0.20 9.38
CA TYR A 107 -9.26 0.46 10.24
C TYR A 107 -7.85 -0.11 10.03
N GLN A 108 -7.72 -1.45 9.96
CA GLN A 108 -6.42 -2.09 9.72
C GLN A 108 -5.86 -1.72 8.34
N ARG A 109 -6.69 -1.65 7.30
CA ARG A 109 -6.27 -1.32 5.94
C ARG A 109 -5.90 0.15 5.79
N LEU A 110 -6.67 1.06 6.38
CA LEU A 110 -6.51 2.50 6.16
C LEU A 110 -5.49 3.15 7.11
N LEU A 111 -5.46 2.70 8.37
CA LEU A 111 -4.63 3.28 9.43
C LEU A 111 -3.52 2.35 9.93
N GLY A 112 -3.49 1.09 9.49
CA GLY A 112 -2.48 0.11 9.90
C GLY A 112 -2.64 -0.43 11.32
N ARG A 113 -3.72 -0.06 12.03
CA ARG A 113 -4.01 -0.47 13.41
C ARG A 113 -5.38 -1.12 13.55
N GLN A 114 -5.57 -1.83 14.66
CA GLN A 114 -6.89 -2.32 15.05
C GLN A 114 -7.83 -1.17 15.42
N ALA A 115 -9.12 -1.35 15.13
CA ALA A 115 -10.17 -0.46 15.58
C ALA A 115 -10.29 -0.52 17.11
N THR A 116 -10.51 0.63 17.74
CA THR A 116 -10.80 0.68 19.18
C THR A 116 -12.24 0.23 19.45
N PRO A 117 -12.57 -0.20 20.69
CA PRO A 117 -13.95 -0.59 21.02
C PRO A 117 -14.99 0.51 20.78
N GLY A 118 -14.62 1.78 21.00
CA GLY A 118 -15.49 2.93 20.76
C GLY A 118 -15.79 3.14 19.27
N GLU A 119 -14.76 3.04 18.42
CA GLU A 119 -14.89 3.16 16.96
C GLU A 119 -15.75 2.03 16.38
N LEU A 120 -15.60 0.80 16.90
CA LEU A 120 -16.45 -0.33 16.49
C LEU A 120 -17.91 -0.11 16.87
N LEU A 121 -18.18 0.37 18.09
CA LEU A 121 -19.54 0.66 18.56
C LEU A 121 -20.19 1.78 17.74
N GLU A 122 -19.47 2.87 17.51
CA GLU A 122 -19.97 3.99 16.71
C GLU A 122 -20.23 3.58 15.26
N GLY A 123 -19.26 2.91 14.63
CA GLY A 123 -19.40 2.41 13.27
C GLY A 123 -20.56 1.43 13.12
N GLN A 124 -20.75 0.51 14.08
CA GLN A 124 -21.89 -0.41 14.08
C GLN A 124 -23.24 0.32 14.17
N SER A 125 -23.33 1.35 15.03
CA SER A 125 -24.52 2.19 15.16
C SER A 125 -24.84 2.92 13.85
N GLN A 126 -23.83 3.54 13.25
CA GLN A 126 -23.97 4.24 11.98
C GLN A 126 -24.38 3.31 10.83
N MET A 127 -23.81 2.10 10.76
CA MET A 127 -24.23 1.09 9.78
C MET A 127 -25.64 0.56 10.06
N GLY A 128 -26.08 0.54 11.31
CA GLY A 128 -27.45 0.25 11.69
C GLY A 128 -28.45 1.31 11.21
N LEU A 129 -28.00 2.57 11.09
CA LEU A 129 -28.79 3.68 10.53
C LEU A 129 -28.76 3.74 8.99
N GLY A 130 -28.11 2.78 8.33
CA GLY A 130 -28.08 2.68 6.87
C GLY A 130 -26.83 3.26 6.20
N ARG A 131 -25.82 3.73 6.96
CA ARG A 131 -24.53 4.07 6.36
C ARG A 131 -23.81 2.81 5.88
N THR A 132 -23.14 2.92 4.74
CA THR A 132 -22.32 1.83 4.20
C THR A 132 -20.93 1.85 4.80
N ILE A 133 -20.21 0.72 4.68
CA ILE A 133 -18.79 0.68 5.04
C ILE A 133 -17.96 1.68 4.21
N GLY A 134 -18.34 1.94 2.96
CA GLY A 134 -17.67 2.92 2.10
C GLY A 134 -17.76 4.35 2.64
N ASP A 135 -18.89 4.73 3.20
CA ASP A 135 -19.06 6.05 3.83
C ASP A 135 -18.14 6.21 5.03
N ILE A 136 -17.99 5.15 5.84
CA ILE A 136 -17.09 5.14 7.00
C ILE A 136 -15.62 5.17 6.57
N GLU A 137 -15.26 4.43 5.52
CA GLU A 137 -13.92 4.48 4.94
C GLU A 137 -13.55 5.89 4.45
N GLN A 138 -14.51 6.60 3.85
CA GLN A 138 -14.33 7.99 3.44
C GLN A 138 -14.11 8.92 4.65
N ASP A 139 -14.83 8.74 5.75
CA ASP A 139 -14.62 9.50 6.99
C ASP A 139 -13.24 9.22 7.60
N ILE A 140 -12.82 7.96 7.62
CA ILE A 140 -11.48 7.58 8.06
C ILE A 140 -10.43 8.28 7.19
N GLN A 141 -10.59 8.29 5.87
CA GLN A 141 -9.67 8.98 4.95
C GLN A 141 -9.67 10.51 5.16
N ALA A 142 -10.80 11.08 5.54
CA ALA A 142 -10.93 12.50 5.85
C ALA A 142 -10.32 12.87 7.21
N SER A 143 -10.14 11.90 8.11
CA SER A 143 -9.61 12.10 9.47
C SER A 143 -8.19 12.66 9.49
N THR A 144 -7.88 13.40 10.55
CA THR A 144 -6.54 13.92 10.79
C THR A 144 -5.53 12.78 10.96
N GLU A 145 -5.90 11.68 11.61
CA GLU A 145 -5.04 10.52 11.82
C GLU A 145 -4.58 9.91 10.50
N TYR A 146 -5.51 9.67 9.57
CA TYR A 146 -5.19 9.13 8.26
C TYR A 146 -4.26 10.04 7.45
N LYS A 147 -4.52 11.35 7.51
CA LYS A 147 -3.76 12.37 6.77
C LYS A 147 -2.35 12.54 7.32
N LYS A 148 -2.15 12.43 8.64
CA LYS A 148 -0.81 12.54 9.27
C LYS A 148 0.18 11.49 8.77
N GLN A 149 -0.31 10.27 8.51
CA GLN A 149 0.53 9.16 8.07
C GLN A 149 0.95 9.24 6.59
N ARG A 150 0.39 10.16 5.79
CA ARG A 150 0.65 10.26 4.36
C ARG A 150 1.24 11.63 3.98
N PRO A 151 1.99 11.73 2.87
CA PRO A 151 2.44 13.02 2.36
C PRO A 151 1.23 13.89 2.02
N GLY A 152 1.22 15.13 2.49
CA GLY A 152 0.14 16.09 2.25
C GLY A 152 0.19 16.72 0.85
N SER A 153 1.30 16.57 0.12
CA SER A 153 1.48 17.09 -1.23
C SER A 153 2.37 16.20 -2.08
N ALA A 154 2.30 16.37 -3.41
CA ALA A 154 3.21 15.72 -4.35
C ALA A 154 4.67 16.10 -4.07
N PHE A 155 4.92 17.34 -3.63
CA PHE A 155 6.25 17.79 -3.23
C PHE A 155 6.79 17.00 -2.04
N GLU A 156 6.00 16.81 -0.97
CA GLU A 156 6.43 16.00 0.17
C GLU A 156 6.71 14.54 -0.24
N ALA A 157 5.85 13.94 -1.07
CA ALA A 157 6.07 12.58 -1.56
C ALA A 157 7.38 12.47 -2.37
N GLU A 158 7.68 13.49 -3.18
CA GLU A 158 8.94 13.55 -3.93
C GLU A 158 10.15 13.69 -2.99
N MET A 159 10.06 14.54 -1.97
CA MET A 159 11.15 14.72 -1.01
C MET A 159 11.41 13.44 -0.20
N GLU A 160 10.36 12.71 0.18
CA GLU A 160 10.49 11.41 0.85
C GLU A 160 11.16 10.34 -0.03
N ALA A 161 10.83 10.33 -1.32
CA ALA A 161 11.48 9.46 -2.28
C ALA A 161 12.96 9.83 -2.48
N ARG A 162 13.29 11.13 -2.47
CA ARG A 162 14.66 11.64 -2.68
C ARG A 162 15.56 11.48 -1.46
N TYR A 163 15.04 11.72 -0.26
CA TYR A 163 15.86 11.82 0.95
C TYR A 163 15.67 10.66 1.92
N GLY A 164 14.80 9.69 1.62
CA GLY A 164 14.36 8.72 2.62
C GLY A 164 13.23 9.30 3.46
N GLY A 165 12.35 8.43 3.96
CA GLY A 165 11.06 8.79 4.55
C GLY A 165 11.08 9.90 5.61
N PRO A 166 9.89 10.41 5.97
CA PRO A 166 9.78 11.58 6.82
C PRO A 166 10.26 11.28 8.24
N VAL A 167 10.74 12.31 8.92
CA VAL A 167 10.82 12.30 10.38
C VAL A 167 9.42 12.55 10.94
N LEU A 168 9.01 11.65 11.83
CA LEU A 168 7.76 11.76 12.56
C LEU A 168 8.06 12.21 13.99
N ASP A 169 7.15 12.99 14.57
CA ASP A 169 7.18 13.32 16.01
C ASP A 169 6.67 12.14 16.87
N GLU A 170 6.67 12.32 18.20
CA GLU A 170 6.17 11.33 19.16
C GLU A 170 4.70 10.95 18.93
N THR A 171 3.94 11.82 18.26
CA THR A 171 2.51 11.61 17.92
C THR A 171 2.31 10.98 16.54
N GLY A 172 3.38 10.65 15.82
CA GLY A 172 3.34 10.12 14.46
C GLY A 172 3.02 11.17 13.38
N THR A 173 3.10 12.46 13.73
CA THR A 173 2.88 13.57 12.79
C THR A 173 4.16 13.89 12.04
N ARG A 174 4.06 14.14 10.73
CA ARG A 174 5.18 14.59 9.89
C ARG A 174 5.75 15.91 10.36
N THR A 175 7.07 15.99 10.56
CA THR A 175 7.73 17.24 10.97
C THR A 175 8.20 18.10 9.79
N GLY A 176 7.98 17.67 8.55
CA GLY A 176 8.53 18.30 7.34
C GLY A 176 10.06 18.19 7.21
N ARG A 177 10.69 17.29 8.00
CA ARG A 177 12.13 17.03 7.98
C ARG A 177 12.40 15.61 7.48
N TYR A 178 13.58 15.43 6.90
CA TYR A 178 14.02 14.16 6.31
C TYR A 178 15.39 13.78 6.86
N LYS A 179 15.70 12.47 6.85
CA LYS A 179 16.98 11.93 7.27
C LYS A 179 17.85 11.64 6.07
N PHE A 180 18.88 12.46 5.85
CA PHE A 180 19.82 12.25 4.75
C PHE A 180 21.18 11.79 5.27
N ASN A 181 21.71 10.72 4.70
CA ASN A 181 23.06 10.26 4.99
C ASN A 181 24.02 10.80 3.93
N PHE A 182 24.93 11.69 4.35
CA PHE A 182 25.92 12.29 3.44
C PHE A 182 27.03 11.32 3.01
N GLY A 183 27.08 10.13 3.62
CA GLY A 183 28.14 9.16 3.42
C GLY A 183 29.48 9.66 3.95
N SER A 184 30.39 8.71 4.19
CA SER A 184 31.80 9.00 4.51
C SER A 184 32.73 8.63 3.35
N GLY A 185 32.17 8.23 2.19
CA GLY A 185 32.91 7.62 1.09
C GLY A 185 34.06 8.50 0.60
N THR A 186 35.28 8.07 0.91
CA THR A 186 36.58 8.63 0.48
C THR A 186 36.58 10.14 0.27
N LEU A 187 36.35 10.90 1.34
CA LEU A 187 36.60 12.33 1.31
C LEU A 187 38.06 12.58 0.93
N PRO A 188 38.35 13.53 0.01
CA PRO A 188 39.71 13.96 -0.24
C PRO A 188 40.32 14.46 1.07
N GLN A 189 41.45 13.88 1.48
CA GLN A 189 42.21 14.33 2.64
C GLN A 189 43.53 14.96 2.20
N LEU A 190 43.83 16.12 2.76
CA LEU A 190 45.14 16.74 2.64
C LEU A 190 46.10 16.15 3.68
N SER A 191 47.40 16.37 3.50
CA SER A 191 48.38 16.00 4.52
C SER A 191 48.13 16.79 5.82
N LYS A 192 48.47 16.20 6.97
CA LYS A 192 48.26 16.83 8.29
C LYS A 192 48.87 18.23 8.38
N ASP A 193 50.07 18.41 7.80
CA ASP A 193 50.77 19.69 7.81
C ASP A 193 50.05 20.76 6.99
N LEU A 194 49.52 20.38 5.82
CA LEU A 194 48.80 21.31 4.97
C LEU A 194 47.47 21.68 5.60
N SER A 195 46.72 20.70 6.13
CA SER A 195 45.48 20.92 6.88
C SER A 195 45.66 21.86 8.07
N ALA A 196 46.76 21.73 8.83
CA ALA A 196 47.07 22.62 9.95
C ALA A 196 47.36 24.06 9.51
N LYS A 197 48.03 24.26 8.38
CA LYS A 197 48.37 25.58 7.84
C LYS A 197 47.17 26.36 7.30
N ILE A 198 46.23 25.65 6.68
CA ILE A 198 45.04 26.24 6.03
C ILE A 198 43.85 26.41 6.97
N GLY A 199 43.85 25.75 8.14
CA GLY A 199 42.82 25.92 9.16
C GLY A 199 41.43 25.40 8.78
N ILE A 200 41.34 24.52 7.78
CA ILE A 200 40.05 23.99 7.30
C ILE A 200 39.58 22.87 8.20
N GLN A 201 38.31 22.92 8.58
CA GLN A 201 37.62 21.84 9.28
C GLN A 201 36.63 21.14 8.36
N THR A 202 36.55 19.82 8.45
CA THR A 202 35.53 19.03 7.77
C THR A 202 34.16 19.36 8.37
N PRO A 203 33.13 19.66 7.56
CA PRO A 203 31.79 19.90 8.10
C PRO A 203 31.26 18.73 8.93
N ASP A 204 30.68 19.02 10.10
CA ASP A 204 30.32 18.04 11.13
C ASP A 204 29.26 17.00 10.70
N PHE A 205 28.48 17.33 9.65
CA PHE A 205 27.42 16.48 9.10
C PHE A 205 27.95 15.40 8.14
N ILE A 206 29.18 15.53 7.65
CA ILE A 206 29.77 14.55 6.72
C ILE A 206 30.07 13.26 7.48
N GLY A 207 29.71 12.11 6.90
CA GLY A 207 29.86 10.80 7.55
C GLY A 207 28.85 10.51 8.66
N LYS A 208 27.84 11.37 8.86
CA LYS A 208 26.77 11.19 9.84
C LYS A 208 25.39 11.26 9.18
N GLU A 209 24.39 10.76 9.90
CA GLU A 209 22.98 11.02 9.56
C GLU A 209 22.68 12.50 9.88
N PHE A 210 22.19 13.22 8.87
CA PHE A 210 21.75 14.60 8.99
C PHE A 210 20.23 14.65 8.94
N THR A 211 19.61 15.40 9.85
CA THR A 211 18.17 15.60 9.87
C THR A 211 17.85 17.06 9.63
N GLY A 212 17.14 17.37 8.56
CA GLY A 212 16.80 18.75 8.17
C GLY A 212 15.63 18.84 7.20
N SER A 213 15.22 20.06 6.88
CA SER A 213 14.31 20.33 5.77
C SER A 213 14.97 19.98 4.43
N ALA A 214 14.18 19.89 3.36
CA ALA A 214 14.71 19.68 2.02
C ALA A 214 15.73 20.76 1.62
N GLU A 215 15.48 22.01 2.01
CA GLU A 215 16.38 23.15 1.75
C GLU A 215 17.68 23.03 2.53
N GLU A 216 17.61 22.65 3.82
CA GLU A 216 18.80 22.44 4.66
C GLU A 216 19.66 21.29 4.12
N ILE A 217 19.03 20.21 3.63
CA ILE A 217 19.75 19.07 3.03
C ILE A 217 20.44 19.49 1.74
N GLU A 218 19.79 20.26 0.86
CA GLU A 218 20.43 20.75 -0.36
C GLU A 218 21.55 21.76 -0.08
N ALA A 219 21.38 22.64 0.91
CA ALA A 219 22.44 23.53 1.37
C ALA A 219 23.65 22.75 1.90
N ALA A 220 23.41 21.67 2.67
CA ALA A 220 24.47 20.80 3.16
C ALA A 220 25.14 19.99 2.03
N LYS A 221 24.41 19.55 0.99
CA LYS A 221 25.00 18.95 -0.21
C LYS A 221 25.92 19.92 -0.95
N GLN A 222 25.47 21.16 -1.13
CA GLN A 222 26.30 22.21 -1.74
C GLN A 222 27.55 22.50 -0.90
N SER A 223 27.39 22.59 0.43
CA SER A 223 28.52 22.76 1.36
C SER A 223 29.53 21.62 1.27
N LYS A 224 29.07 20.36 1.19
CA LYS A 224 29.92 19.19 0.95
C LYS A 224 30.68 19.29 -0.38
N ASN A 225 29.98 19.60 -1.48
CA ASN A 225 30.60 19.71 -2.80
C ASN A 225 31.65 20.83 -2.83
N ASN A 226 31.37 21.97 -2.20
CA ASN A 226 32.31 23.08 -2.08
C ASN A 226 33.55 22.68 -1.26
N TYR A 227 33.35 21.96 -0.15
CA TYR A 227 34.44 21.42 0.65
C TYR A 227 35.31 20.45 -0.16
N GLU A 228 34.71 19.47 -0.85
CA GLU A 228 35.45 18.50 -1.68
C GLU A 228 36.22 19.17 -2.81
N THR A 229 35.60 20.15 -3.49
CA THR A 229 36.24 20.93 -4.56
C THR A 229 37.43 21.71 -4.01
N PHE A 230 37.27 22.33 -2.85
CA PHE A 230 38.34 23.09 -2.22
C PHE A 230 39.50 22.19 -1.77
N MET A 231 39.21 21.03 -1.19
CA MET A 231 40.21 20.03 -0.81
C MET A 231 40.96 19.52 -2.05
N TYR A 232 40.25 19.23 -3.13
CA TYR A 232 40.86 18.81 -4.40
C TYR A 232 41.79 19.88 -4.98
N ASN A 233 41.32 21.12 -5.10
CA ASN A 233 42.11 22.23 -5.64
C ASN A 233 43.31 22.59 -4.75
N SER A 234 43.15 22.52 -3.43
CA SER A 234 44.25 22.74 -2.49
C SER A 234 45.31 21.65 -2.59
N GLY A 235 44.89 20.40 -2.82
CA GLY A 235 45.78 19.27 -3.07
C GLY A 235 46.57 19.44 -4.36
N LEU A 236 45.90 19.83 -5.45
CA LEU A 236 46.57 20.12 -6.73
C LEU A 236 47.60 21.24 -6.60
N LYS A 237 47.22 22.37 -5.97
CA LYS A 237 48.13 23.50 -5.79
C LYS A 237 49.31 23.16 -4.89
N SER A 238 49.12 22.32 -3.89
CA SER A 238 50.22 21.83 -3.07
C SER A 238 51.16 20.91 -3.86
N LEU A 239 50.62 20.08 -4.76
CA LEU A 239 51.41 19.22 -5.62
C LEU A 239 52.23 20.05 -6.64
N GLU A 240 51.62 21.07 -7.24
CA GLU A 240 52.29 22.04 -8.10
C GLU A 240 53.46 22.72 -7.39
N GLY A 241 53.25 23.26 -6.19
CA GLY A 241 54.31 23.91 -5.42
C GLY A 241 55.45 22.95 -5.02
N ASN A 242 55.14 21.69 -4.71
CA ASN A 242 56.16 20.68 -4.45
C ASN A 242 56.97 20.34 -5.71
N ILE A 243 56.31 20.23 -6.86
CA ILE A 243 56.96 20.01 -8.16
C ILE A 243 57.89 21.18 -8.50
N GLU A 244 57.44 22.43 -8.33
CA GLU A 244 58.27 23.63 -8.58
C GLU A 244 59.49 23.69 -7.66
N THR A 245 59.32 23.32 -6.39
CA THR A 245 60.42 23.27 -5.41
C THR A 245 61.46 22.23 -5.80
N GLU A 246 61.03 21.00 -6.14
CA GLU A 246 61.94 19.94 -6.61
C GLU A 246 62.62 20.31 -7.93
N LEU A 247 61.91 20.97 -8.84
CA LEU A 247 62.45 21.42 -10.12
C LEU A 247 63.52 22.52 -9.91
N THR A 248 63.28 23.46 -9.01
CA THR A 248 64.26 24.50 -8.62
C THR A 248 65.48 23.89 -7.96
N LYS A 249 65.29 22.88 -7.09
CA LYS A 249 66.38 22.15 -6.44
C LYS A 249 67.23 21.40 -7.48
N LEU A 250 66.59 20.67 -8.40
CA LEU A 250 67.26 19.99 -9.51
C LEU A 250 68.05 20.96 -10.41
N GLN A 251 67.45 22.11 -10.74
CA GLN A 251 68.14 23.15 -11.51
C GLN A 251 69.36 23.71 -10.76
N THR A 252 69.22 23.99 -9.47
CA THR A 252 70.31 24.49 -8.61
C THR A 252 71.44 23.47 -8.50
N GLU A 253 71.13 22.20 -8.24
CA GLU A 253 72.10 21.12 -8.17
C GLU A 253 72.82 20.90 -9.52
N SER A 254 72.08 20.98 -10.63
CA SER A 254 72.64 20.91 -11.99
C SER A 254 73.61 22.05 -12.27
N GLN A 255 73.24 23.29 -11.95
CA GLN A 255 74.12 24.46 -12.09
C GLN A 255 75.39 24.34 -11.24
N LEU A 256 75.27 23.87 -9.99
CA LEU A 256 76.42 23.62 -9.12
C LEU A 256 77.35 22.56 -9.73
N LYS A 257 76.80 21.48 -10.29
CA LYS A 257 77.58 20.42 -10.93
C LYS A 257 78.30 20.92 -12.19
N ILE A 258 77.61 21.67 -13.04
CA ILE A 258 78.21 22.30 -14.23
C ILE A 258 79.32 23.28 -13.80
N GLY A 259 79.09 24.09 -12.77
CA GLY A 259 80.10 25.00 -12.23
C GLY A 259 81.36 24.28 -11.75
N ARG A 260 81.19 23.17 -10.99
CA ARG A 260 82.33 22.34 -10.56
C ARG A 260 83.06 21.69 -11.73
N GLN A 261 82.34 21.16 -12.71
CA GLN A 261 82.94 20.56 -13.91
C GLN A 261 83.69 21.60 -14.74
N SER A 262 83.12 22.80 -14.91
CA SER A 262 83.78 23.92 -15.60
C SER A 262 85.05 24.36 -14.88
N GLN A 263 85.03 24.48 -13.54
CA GLN A 263 86.22 24.76 -12.75
C GLN A 263 87.29 23.67 -12.88
N GLN A 264 86.89 22.40 -12.84
CA GLN A 264 87.81 21.28 -13.07
C GLN A 264 88.39 21.28 -14.49
N ALA A 265 87.57 21.57 -15.50
CA ALA A 265 88.02 21.71 -16.88
C ALA A 265 88.99 22.89 -17.06
N ALA A 266 88.73 24.02 -16.40
CA ALA A 266 89.62 25.18 -16.40
C ALA A 266 90.96 24.87 -15.69
N LEU A 267 90.94 24.12 -14.58
CA LEU A 267 92.16 23.66 -13.91
C LEU A 267 92.97 22.69 -14.78
N LEU A 268 92.29 21.76 -15.47
CA LEU A 268 92.93 20.84 -16.42
C LEU A 268 93.52 21.58 -17.62
N GLN A 269 92.81 22.57 -18.18
CA GLN A 269 93.34 23.43 -19.24
C GLN A 269 94.51 24.29 -18.74
N GLY A 270 94.46 24.82 -17.52
CA GLY A 270 95.56 25.55 -16.91
C GLY A 270 96.81 24.69 -16.73
N LEU A 271 96.64 23.45 -16.26
CA LEU A 271 97.73 22.48 -16.11
C LEU A 271 98.33 22.10 -17.47
N VAL A 272 97.51 21.77 -18.47
CA VAL A 272 97.98 21.45 -19.83
C VAL A 272 98.65 22.67 -20.49
N GLY A 273 98.17 23.89 -20.24
CA GLY A 273 98.79 25.13 -20.69
C GLY A 273 100.15 25.40 -20.05
N THR A 274 100.36 25.03 -18.78
CA THR A 274 101.67 25.13 -18.11
C THR A 274 102.69 24.06 -18.55
N PHE A 275 102.27 23.01 -19.26
CA PHE A 275 103.16 21.99 -19.83
C PHE A 275 103.44 22.17 -21.33
N ASN A 276 102.85 23.16 -21.99
CA ASN A 276 103.26 23.60 -23.33
C ASN A 276 104.27 24.76 -23.21
N PHE A 277 105.52 24.42 -22.95
CA PHE A 277 106.69 25.20 -23.38
C PHE A 277 107.15 24.68 -24.74
#